data_AF-A0A5K1AGC5-F1
#
_entry.id   AF-A0A5K1AGC5-F1
#
_cell.length_a   1.000
_cell.length_b   1.000
_cell.length_c   1.000
_cell.angle_alpha   90.00
_cell.angle_beta   90.00
_cell.angle_gamma   90.00
#
_symmetry.space_group_name_H-M   'P 1'
#
loop_
_entity.id
_entity.type
_entity.pdbx_description
1 polymer ?
#
loop_
_entity_poly.entity_id
_entity_poly.type
_entity_poly.pdbx_seq_one_letter_code
_entity_poly.pdbx_strand_id
1 'polypeptide(L)'
;EEVVSVLGRLVLVVWLFVVLIVNSSYTASLTSILTVQQLSSPITGIESLISSGEPVGFQVGSFAQNYLIDLGVQKSRLIELGSPEAYAAALEKGPANGGVAAVVDERPYVDLFLSKYCKFSIRGNEFTKSSWGF
;
A
#
# COMPACT_ATOMS: atom_id res chain seq x y z
N GLU A 1 -30.41 27.68 47.46
CA GLU A 1 -30.42 26.39 46.73
C GLU A 1 -30.04 26.45 45.25
N GLU A 2 -29.76 27.61 44.65
CA GLU A 2 -29.40 27.66 43.20
C GLU A 2 -28.00 27.13 42.86
N VAL A 3 -27.02 27.34 43.75
CA VAL A 3 -25.61 26.97 43.49
C VAL A 3 -25.39 25.47 43.32
N VAL A 4 -26.20 24.63 43.99
CA VAL A 4 -26.13 23.16 43.88
C VAL A 4 -26.59 22.69 42.49
N SER A 5 -27.58 23.39 41.91
CA SER A 5 -28.09 23.10 40.56
C SER A 5 -27.07 23.46 39.47
N VAL A 6 -26.35 24.58 39.63
CA VAL A 6 -25.31 25.01 38.68
C VAL A 6 -24.09 24.08 38.72
N LEU A 7 -23.61 23.71 39.90
CA LEU A 7 -22.52 22.74 40.08
C LEU A 7 -22.89 21.36 39.54
N GLY A 8 -24.10 20.87 39.84
CA GLY A 8 -24.60 19.60 39.30
C GLY A 8 -24.71 19.60 37.77
N ARG A 9 -25.18 20.70 37.17
CA ARG A 9 -25.25 20.85 35.71
C ARG A 9 -23.87 20.87 35.05
N LEU A 10 -22.88 21.47 35.70
CA LEU A 10 -21.49 21.49 35.20
C LEU A 10 -20.89 20.08 35.21
N VAL A 11 -21.12 19.31 36.27
CA VAL A 11 -20.70 17.90 36.35
C VAL A 11 -21.35 17.06 35.25
N LEU A 12 -22.65 17.26 34.96
CA LEU A 12 -23.34 16.57 33.86
C LEU A 12 -22.75 16.91 32.49
N VAL A 13 -22.42 18.19 32.24
CA VAL A 13 -21.79 18.61 30.99
C VAL A 13 -20.43 17.96 30.80
N VAL A 14 -19.58 17.96 31.85
CA VAL A 14 -18.27 17.29 31.82
C VAL A 14 -18.43 15.78 31.60
N TRP A 15 -19.38 15.15 32.29
CA TRP A 15 -19.67 13.73 32.14
C TRP A 15 -20.13 13.38 30.72
N LEU A 16 -21.04 14.16 30.13
CA LEU A 16 -21.47 13.99 28.74
C LEU A 16 -20.29 14.16 27.76
N PHE A 17 -19.39 15.10 28.02
CA PHE A 17 -18.20 15.32 27.20
C PHE A 17 -17.25 14.10 27.22
N VAL A 18 -17.04 13.51 28.40
CA VAL A 18 -16.22 12.30 28.56
C VAL A 18 -16.85 11.11 27.82
N VAL A 19 -18.16 10.89 27.98
CA VAL A 19 -18.88 9.82 27.25
C VAL A 19 -18.77 10.01 25.74
N LEU A 20 -18.88 11.25 25.25
CA LEU A 20 -18.74 11.57 23.83
C LEU A 20 -17.31 11.31 23.32
N ILE A 21 -16.28 11.68 24.07
CA ILE A 21 -14.87 11.41 23.72
C ILE A 21 -14.60 9.91 23.66
N VAL A 22 -15.09 9.12 24.63
CA VAL A 22 -14.89 7.67 24.64
C VAL A 22 -15.61 7.01 23.45
N ASN A 23 -16.87 7.37 23.19
CA ASN A 23 -17.61 6.86 22.03
C ASN A 23 -16.96 7.27 20.71
N SER A 24 -16.49 8.51 20.60
CA SER A 24 -15.77 9.01 19.43
C SER A 24 -14.45 8.27 19.24
N SER A 25 -13.67 8.04 20.30
CA SER A 25 -12.40 7.32 20.27
C SER A 25 -12.57 5.84 19.95
N TYR A 26 -13.63 5.21 20.47
CA TYR A 26 -13.97 3.82 20.17
C TYR A 26 -14.44 3.67 18.72
N THR A 27 -15.26 4.61 18.24
CA THR A 27 -15.68 4.67 16.82
C THR A 27 -14.49 4.94 15.91
N ALA A 28 -13.59 5.85 16.27
CA ALA A 28 -12.37 6.16 15.52
C ALA A 28 -11.40 4.97 15.49
N SER A 29 -11.21 4.29 16.62
CA SER A 29 -10.35 3.10 16.71
C SER A 29 -10.92 1.92 15.93
N LEU A 30 -12.24 1.71 15.97
CA LEU A 30 -12.91 0.67 15.18
C LEU A 30 -12.84 0.96 13.68
N THR A 31 -13.04 2.22 13.28
CA THR A 31 -12.93 2.64 11.88
C THR A 31 -11.49 2.52 11.38
N SER A 32 -10.49 2.82 12.24
CA SER A 32 -9.07 2.62 11.94
C SER A 32 -8.69 1.15 11.76
N ILE A 33 -9.38 0.21 12.41
CA ILE A 33 -9.13 -1.23 12.22
C ILE A 33 -9.75 -1.72 10.91
N LEU A 34 -10.94 -1.22 10.56
CA LEU A 34 -11.63 -1.57 9.32
C LEU A 34 -10.95 -1.02 8.06
N THR A 35 -10.26 0.13 8.15
CA THR A 35 -9.48 0.67 7.03
C THR A 35 -8.16 -0.07 6.76
N VAL A 36 -7.59 -0.76 7.76
CA VAL A 36 -6.34 -1.53 7.59
C VAL A 36 -6.55 -2.83 6.80
N GLN A 37 -7.75 -3.43 6.85
CA GLN A 37 -8.02 -4.72 6.19
C GLN A 37 -8.22 -4.64 4.67
N GLN A 38 -8.44 -3.46 4.08
CA GLN A 38 -8.64 -3.31 2.63
C GLN A 38 -7.38 -3.48 1.79
N LEU A 39 -6.22 -3.68 2.43
CA LEU A 39 -4.90 -3.67 1.79
C LEU A 39 -4.21 -5.04 1.77
N SER A 40 -4.98 -6.13 1.94
CA SER A 40 -4.47 -7.51 1.82
C SER A 40 -4.08 -7.84 0.38
N SER A 41 -2.94 -7.31 -0.06
CA SER A 41 -2.27 -7.81 -1.26
C SER A 41 -1.61 -9.15 -0.93
N PRO A 42 -1.74 -10.17 -1.78
CA PRO A 42 -1.00 -11.43 -1.62
C PRO A 42 0.52 -11.22 -1.71
N ILE A 43 0.98 -10.09 -2.27
CA ILE A 43 2.38 -9.71 -2.35
C ILE A 43 2.69 -8.74 -1.20
N THR A 44 3.38 -9.24 -0.17
CA THR A 44 3.81 -8.48 1.01
C THR A 44 5.29 -8.09 0.96
N GLY A 45 6.07 -8.70 0.06
CA GLY A 45 7.48 -8.40 -0.18
C GLY A 45 8.12 -9.30 -1.24
N ILE A 46 9.44 -9.22 -1.38
CA ILE A 46 10.18 -9.93 -2.44
C ILE A 46 10.05 -11.45 -2.35
N GLU A 47 10.09 -12.03 -1.15
CA GLU A 47 9.94 -13.48 -0.96
C GLU A 47 8.57 -13.98 -1.44
N SER A 48 7.49 -13.25 -1.08
CA SER A 48 6.14 -13.56 -1.55
C SER A 48 5.97 -13.36 -3.06
N LEU A 49 6.70 -12.41 -3.66
CA LEU A 49 6.70 -12.17 -5.11
C LEU A 49 7.35 -13.32 -5.87
N ILE A 50 8.47 -13.82 -5.35
CA ILE A 50 9.17 -14.96 -5.92
C ILE A 50 8.29 -16.21 -5.83
N SER A 51 7.69 -16.49 -4.67
CA SER A 51 6.90 -17.70 -4.42
C SER A 51 5.51 -17.72 -5.03
N SER A 52 4.89 -16.56 -5.32
CA SER A 52 3.49 -16.48 -5.76
C SER A 52 3.21 -17.10 -7.13
N GLY A 53 4.21 -17.21 -8.01
CA GLY A 53 3.99 -17.67 -9.39
C GLY A 53 3.31 -16.64 -10.31
N GLU A 54 2.91 -15.48 -9.79
CA GLU A 54 2.12 -14.48 -10.52
C GLU A 54 2.94 -13.65 -11.52
N PRO A 55 2.31 -13.07 -12.56
CA PRO A 55 2.96 -12.15 -13.49
C PRO A 55 3.46 -10.87 -12.80
N VAL A 56 4.67 -10.44 -13.14
CA VAL A 56 5.34 -9.28 -12.56
C VAL A 56 5.73 -8.32 -13.68
N GLY A 57 5.26 -7.08 -13.59
CA GLY A 57 5.61 -6.00 -14.51
C GLY A 57 6.97 -5.38 -14.16
N PHE A 58 7.69 -4.91 -15.17
CA PHE A 58 8.93 -4.16 -14.99
C PHE A 58 9.13 -3.14 -16.12
N GLN A 59 9.94 -2.12 -15.88
CA GLN A 59 10.26 -1.09 -16.88
C GLN A 59 11.04 -1.69 -18.05
N VAL A 60 10.55 -1.49 -19.28
CA VAL A 60 11.27 -1.91 -20.48
C VAL A 60 12.67 -1.28 -20.55
N GLY A 61 13.68 -2.08 -20.88
CA GLY A 61 15.06 -1.62 -20.99
C GLY A 61 15.77 -1.32 -19.66
N SER A 62 15.14 -1.61 -18.52
CA SER A 62 15.77 -1.43 -17.20
C SER A 62 16.58 -2.65 -16.77
N PHE A 63 17.42 -2.46 -15.74
CA PHE A 63 18.14 -3.56 -15.09
C PHE A 63 17.22 -4.48 -14.28
N ALA A 64 15.97 -4.07 -14.03
CA ALA A 64 15.04 -4.78 -13.18
C ALA A 64 14.76 -6.20 -13.70
N GLN A 65 14.73 -6.40 -15.02
CA GLN A 65 14.51 -7.74 -15.60
C GLN A 65 15.56 -8.75 -15.14
N ASN A 66 16.83 -8.44 -15.40
CA ASN A 66 17.94 -9.34 -15.06
C ASN A 66 18.04 -9.52 -13.55
N TYR A 67 17.80 -8.45 -12.79
CA TYR A 67 17.83 -8.53 -11.34
C TYR A 67 16.72 -9.41 -10.76
N LEU A 68 15.50 -9.34 -11.29
CA LEU A 68 14.42 -10.24 -10.88
C LEU A 68 14.71 -11.70 -11.24
N ILE A 69 15.35 -11.95 -12.37
CA ILE A 69 15.81 -13.29 -12.78
C ILE A 69 16.87 -13.81 -11.80
N ASP A 70 17.86 -12.99 -11.44
CA ASP A 70 18.90 -13.34 -10.46
C ASP A 70 18.30 -13.67 -9.08
N LEU A 71 17.22 -13.00 -8.70
CA LEU A 71 16.47 -13.26 -7.46
C LEU A 71 15.58 -14.52 -7.54
N GLY A 72 15.49 -15.17 -8.70
CA GLY A 72 14.74 -16.42 -8.88
C GLY A 72 13.33 -16.26 -9.45
N VAL A 73 12.96 -15.07 -9.95
CA VAL A 73 11.71 -14.89 -10.70
C VAL A 73 11.84 -15.48 -12.09
N GLN A 74 10.90 -16.34 -12.49
CA GLN A 74 10.94 -16.96 -13.81
C GLN A 74 10.71 -15.93 -14.91
N LYS A 75 11.58 -15.94 -15.94
CA LYS A 75 11.49 -15.00 -17.08
C LYS A 75 10.13 -15.01 -17.78
N SER A 76 9.45 -16.16 -17.83
CA SER A 76 8.11 -16.31 -18.43
C SER A 76 7.01 -15.48 -17.75
N ARG A 77 7.22 -15.09 -16.49
CA ARG A 77 6.29 -14.29 -15.69
C ARG A 77 6.56 -12.77 -15.81
N LEU A 78 7.67 -12.39 -16.41
CA LEU A 78 8.10 -11.00 -16.49
C LEU A 78 7.45 -10.32 -17.69
N ILE A 79 6.71 -9.25 -17.42
CA ILE A 79 5.97 -8.48 -18.42
C ILE A 79 6.62 -7.10 -18.57
N GLU A 80 7.07 -6.79 -19.79
CA GLU A 80 7.62 -5.49 -20.13
C GLU A 80 6.53 -4.43 -20.17
N LEU A 81 6.75 -3.32 -19.45
CA LEU A 81 5.86 -2.17 -19.42
C LEU A 81 6.68 -0.91 -19.71
N GLY A 82 6.21 -0.08 -20.63
CA GLY A 82 6.98 1.06 -21.14
C GLY A 82 6.58 2.43 -20.61
N SER A 83 5.46 2.54 -19.89
CA SER A 83 4.97 3.83 -19.40
C SER A 83 4.21 3.72 -18.07
N PRO A 84 4.12 4.80 -17.29
CA PRO A 84 3.28 4.86 -16.08
C PRO A 84 1.81 4.50 -16.34
N GLU A 85 1.28 4.83 -17.52
CA GLU A 85 -0.09 4.47 -17.92
C GLU A 85 -0.23 2.95 -18.13
N ALA A 86 0.79 2.32 -18.72
CA ALA A 86 0.82 0.87 -18.87
C ALA A 86 0.90 0.16 -17.50
N TYR A 87 1.57 0.77 -16.52
CA TYR A 87 1.66 0.23 -15.16
C TYR A 87 0.28 0.23 -14.51
N ALA A 88 -0.40 1.38 -14.54
CA ALA A 88 -1.74 1.51 -13.99
C ALA A 88 -2.71 0.52 -14.65
N ALA A 89 -2.71 0.44 -15.98
CA ALA A 89 -3.60 -0.46 -16.71
C ALA A 89 -3.33 -1.96 -16.41
N ALA A 90 -2.05 -2.34 -16.29
CA ALA A 90 -1.68 -3.72 -15.97
C ALA A 90 -2.02 -4.09 -14.52
N LEU A 91 -1.82 -3.17 -13.57
CA LEU A 91 -2.17 -3.35 -12.17
C LEU A 91 -3.69 -3.36 -11.95
N GLU A 92 -4.46 -2.52 -12.65
CA GLU A 92 -5.93 -2.51 -12.55
C GLU A 92 -6.57 -3.79 -13.11
N LYS A 93 -6.00 -4.37 -14.17
CA LYS A 93 -6.44 -5.68 -14.67
C LYS A 93 -6.19 -6.78 -13.65
N GLY A 94 -5.06 -6.71 -12.94
CA GLY A 94 -4.61 -7.75 -12.01
C GLY A 94 -4.25 -9.07 -12.72
N PRO A 95 -3.64 -10.02 -12.00
CA PRO A 95 -3.11 -11.25 -12.60
C PRO A 95 -4.21 -12.13 -13.23
N ALA A 96 -5.40 -12.17 -12.61
CA ALA A 96 -6.52 -13.00 -13.07
C ALA A 96 -7.09 -12.57 -14.45
N ASN A 97 -6.92 -11.31 -14.85
CA ASN A 97 -7.44 -10.78 -16.12
C ASN A 97 -6.32 -10.45 -17.13
N GLY A 98 -5.18 -11.12 -17.02
CA GLY A 98 -4.04 -10.91 -17.93
C GLY A 98 -3.27 -9.61 -17.68
N GLY A 99 -3.39 -9.06 -16.47
CA GLY A 99 -2.54 -7.98 -15.96
C GLY A 99 -1.38 -8.53 -15.13
N VAL A 100 -0.88 -7.71 -14.19
CA VAL A 100 0.24 -8.07 -13.31
C VAL A 100 -0.18 -7.98 -11.85
N ALA A 101 0.44 -8.80 -11.00
CA ALA A 101 0.23 -8.76 -9.55
C ALA A 101 1.05 -7.65 -8.87
N ALA A 102 2.21 -7.31 -9.43
CA ALA A 102 3.08 -6.25 -8.96
C ALA A 102 3.89 -5.66 -10.12
N VAL A 103 4.36 -4.43 -9.93
CA VAL A 103 5.36 -3.80 -10.81
C VAL A 103 6.60 -3.50 -9.99
N VAL A 104 7.78 -3.82 -10.53
CA VAL A 104 9.07 -3.53 -9.90
C VAL A 104 9.84 -2.57 -10.80
N ASP A 105 10.25 -1.45 -10.22
CA ASP A 105 11.00 -0.40 -10.90
C ASP A 105 11.86 0.39 -9.90
N GLU A 106 12.70 1.31 -10.37
CA GLU A 106 13.51 2.13 -9.48
C GLU A 106 12.64 3.09 -8.63
N ARG A 107 13.04 3.28 -7.36
CA ARG A 107 12.31 4.07 -6.37
C ARG A 107 11.80 5.45 -6.87
N PRO A 108 12.61 6.31 -7.52
CA PRO A 108 12.13 7.60 -7.99
C PRO A 108 11.00 7.50 -9.04
N TYR A 109 11.02 6.48 -9.90
CA TYR A 109 9.94 6.27 -10.88
C TYR A 109 8.66 5.75 -10.21
N VAL A 110 8.80 4.87 -9.22
CA VAL A 110 7.67 4.41 -8.39
C VAL A 110 7.05 5.59 -7.63
N ASP A 111 7.85 6.44 -6.99
CA ASP A 111 7.34 7.59 -6.24
C ASP A 111 6.63 8.60 -7.18
N LEU A 112 7.18 8.83 -8.38
CA LEU A 112 6.52 9.64 -9.41
C LEU A 112 5.18 9.04 -9.86
N PHE A 113 5.15 7.72 -10.12
CA PHE A 113 3.93 7.00 -10.46
C PHE A 113 2.86 7.15 -9.36
N LEU A 114 3.24 6.96 -8.09
CA LEU A 114 2.31 7.07 -6.97
C LEU A 114 1.82 8.49 -6.72
N SER A 115 2.60 9.52 -7.08
CA SER A 115 2.12 10.90 -7.04
C SER A 115 0.97 11.16 -8.02
N LYS A 116 0.88 10.39 -9.11
CA LYS A 116 -0.17 10.48 -10.12
C LYS A 116 -1.32 9.50 -9.88
N TYR A 117 -1.04 8.33 -9.28
CA TYR A 117 -1.99 7.24 -9.11
C TYR A 117 -2.16 6.80 -7.65
N CYS A 118 -3.13 7.37 -6.95
CA CYS A 118 -3.37 7.13 -5.51
C CYS A 118 -3.97 5.74 -5.17
N LYS A 119 -4.36 4.94 -6.17
CA LYS A 119 -4.96 3.61 -5.97
C LYS A 119 -3.93 2.54 -5.60
N PHE A 120 -2.66 2.82 -5.88
CA PHE A 120 -1.58 1.86 -5.70
C PHE A 120 -0.74 2.24 -4.49
N SER A 121 0.02 1.28 -3.97
CA SER A 121 0.92 1.50 -2.86
C SER A 121 2.11 0.55 -2.95
N ILE A 122 3.23 0.96 -2.37
CA ILE A 122 4.43 0.13 -2.28
C ILE A 122 4.17 -1.00 -1.26
N ARG A 123 4.65 -2.20 -1.58
CA ARG A 123 4.59 -3.38 -0.72
C ARG A 123 5.99 -3.94 -0.51
N GLY A 124 6.28 -4.28 0.74
CA GLY A 124 7.58 -4.82 1.15
C GLY A 124 8.64 -3.75 1.40
N ASN A 125 9.81 -4.23 1.85
CA ASN A 125 11.00 -3.43 2.02
C ASN A 125 11.74 -3.25 0.69
N GLU A 126 12.52 -2.18 0.59
CA GLU A 126 13.42 -1.98 -0.55
C GLU A 126 14.46 -3.10 -0.60
N PHE A 127 14.66 -3.68 -1.78
CA PHE A 127 15.55 -4.81 -2.02
C PHE A 127 16.52 -4.50 -3.17
N THR A 128 17.18 -3.35 -3.13
CA THR A 128 18.12 -2.96 -4.19
C THR A 128 19.45 -3.69 -4.06
N LYS A 129 20.03 -4.11 -5.19
CA LYS A 129 21.46 -4.44 -5.27
C LYS A 129 22.20 -3.10 -5.32
N SER A 130 22.93 -2.75 -4.28
CA SER A 130 23.79 -1.56 -4.29
C SER A 130 24.90 -1.73 -5.33
N SER A 131 24.78 -1.05 -6.46
CA SER A 131 25.86 -0.69 -7.39
C SER A 131 25.24 0.32 -8.35
N TRP A 132 25.78 1.52 -8.61
CA TRP A 132 27.06 1.77 -9.28
C TRP A 132 27.73 3.08 -8.81
N GLY A 133 29.05 3.16 -8.99
CA GLY A 133 29.85 4.39 -9.01
C GLY A 133 30.30 4.72 -10.45
N PHE A 134 30.92 5.89 -10.63
CA PHE A 134 31.29 6.48 -11.93
C PHE A 134 32.02 5.53 -12.89
#